data_AF-A0A0G0A4E3-F1
#
_entry.id   AF-A0A0G0A4E3-F1
#
_cell.length_a   1.000
_cell.length_b   1.000
_cell.length_c   1.000
_cell.angle_alpha   90.00
_cell.angle_beta   90.00
_cell.angle_gamma   90.00
#
_symmetry.space_group_name_H-M   'P 1'
#
loop_
_entity.id
_entity.type
_entity.pdbx_description
1 polymer ?
#
loop_
_entity_poly.entity_id
_entity_poly.type
_entity_poly.pdbx_seq_one_letter_code
_entity_poly.pdbx_strand_id
1 'polypeptide(L)'
;MKKFLPIVLLTIISAFLIFYRFPAIPKYLAYDEVEFTKLALSLDNKPYAPYSQLATGHSTLYFYILLASLKTFGINVFALRFPAAIFGILSVMMFYLIIQNIYQKNILYRQGIALSLSIILLSSHWFLNFTRFSFEATFLLFLELVSIYFLISFWQAKRSQNLFLIISSLFAGLAFLSYTPGRIFFLLPLGFLIFKWYRQGNALSLHKNIIIKQLLCFLIPFIIIITPLTLHLSTNQDSRIDKLFFWRNHEMTLNEKIVGTANNVKTITLMFLTRGDMNGKHNYPGKPALNPILGLLFVIGLVVTMKQWNNDNNKLFLIYFTLSIFPSLAIYPWENPSMLRTFTVIPSVIYFIGNAIYHLGTIVPRLSLNKKIPKYLILNTLYLILILSCLYELRTYFKYQAPVFEHSFEIRYPLQKAIKMKNVYEKVP
;
A
#
# COMPACT_ATOMS: atom_id res chain seq x y z
N MET A 1 -22.24 -12.39 -16.42
CA MET A 1 -22.41 -10.98 -15.96
C MET A 1 -22.37 -10.82 -14.42
N LYS A 2 -23.19 -11.54 -13.62
CA LYS A 2 -23.24 -11.36 -12.14
C LYS A 2 -21.90 -11.48 -11.39
N LYS A 3 -20.93 -12.28 -11.87
CA LYS A 3 -19.60 -12.45 -11.23
C LYS A 3 -18.69 -11.22 -11.37
N PHE A 4 -18.83 -10.45 -12.45
CA PHE A 4 -17.97 -9.28 -12.74
C PHE A 4 -18.60 -7.96 -12.27
N LEU A 5 -19.90 -7.95 -11.98
CA LEU A 5 -20.64 -6.76 -11.57
C LEU A 5 -19.98 -6.01 -10.39
N PRO A 6 -19.51 -6.66 -9.30
CA PRO A 6 -18.85 -5.94 -8.20
C PRO A 6 -17.55 -5.25 -8.62
N ILE A 7 -16.78 -5.85 -9.54
CA ILE A 7 -15.54 -5.25 -10.05
C ILE A 7 -15.87 -4.03 -10.89
N VAL A 8 -16.84 -4.13 -11.81
CA VAL A 8 -17.29 -2.99 -12.63
C VAL A 8 -17.80 -1.85 -11.73
N LEU A 9 -18.62 -2.17 -10.72
CA LEU A 9 -19.12 -1.19 -9.78
C LEU A 9 -17.98 -0.51 -9.00
N LEU A 10 -17.05 -1.30 -8.44
CA LEU A 10 -15.89 -0.76 -7.74
C LEU A 10 -15.03 0.11 -8.67
N THR A 11 -14.89 -0.27 -9.93
CA THR A 11 -14.15 0.53 -10.94
C THR A 11 -14.78 1.90 -11.09
N ILE A 12 -16.10 1.95 -11.31
CA ILE A 12 -16.84 3.19 -11.52
C ILE A 12 -16.78 4.06 -10.26
N ILE A 13 -17.01 3.49 -9.08
CA ILE A 13 -16.96 4.25 -7.81
C ILE A 13 -15.54 4.75 -7.53
N SER A 14 -14.51 3.93 -7.77
CA SER A 14 -13.10 4.31 -7.57
C SER A 14 -12.70 5.41 -8.53
N ALA A 15 -13.05 5.29 -9.81
CA ALA A 15 -12.81 6.32 -10.81
C ALA A 15 -13.52 7.63 -10.43
N PHE A 16 -14.79 7.57 -10.02
CA PHE A 16 -15.53 8.74 -9.58
C PHE A 16 -14.84 9.43 -8.40
N LEU A 17 -14.53 8.71 -7.32
CA LEU A 17 -13.93 9.30 -6.12
C LEU A 17 -12.50 9.81 -6.34
N ILE A 18 -11.67 9.04 -7.05
CA ILE A 18 -10.28 9.44 -7.30
C ILE A 18 -10.23 10.61 -8.27
N PHE A 19 -11.02 10.61 -9.36
CA PHE A 19 -10.99 11.69 -10.35
C PHE A 19 -11.88 12.90 -10.01
N TYR A 20 -12.71 12.83 -8.97
CA TYR A 20 -13.53 13.97 -8.55
C TYR A 20 -12.66 15.19 -8.22
N ARG A 21 -12.80 16.29 -8.99
CA ARG A 21 -11.96 17.49 -8.89
C ARG A 21 -10.44 17.21 -8.96
N PHE A 22 -10.01 16.23 -9.75
CA PHE A 22 -8.63 15.72 -9.78
C PHE A 22 -7.54 16.78 -9.94
N PRO A 23 -7.61 17.73 -10.90
CA PRO A 23 -6.57 18.75 -11.04
C PRO A 23 -6.65 19.85 -9.98
N ALA A 24 -7.79 19.97 -9.28
CA ALA A 24 -8.05 21.03 -8.31
C ALA A 24 -7.75 20.62 -6.87
N ILE A 25 -7.67 19.32 -6.57
CA ILE A 25 -7.37 18.80 -5.23
C ILE A 25 -6.33 17.68 -5.37
N PRO A 26 -5.05 17.97 -5.04
CA PRO A 26 -4.48 19.28 -4.68
C PRO A 26 -4.34 20.23 -5.89
N LYS A 27 -4.48 21.55 -5.70
CA LYS A 27 -4.35 22.53 -6.81
C LYS A 27 -2.90 22.82 -7.21
N TYR A 28 -2.04 22.97 -6.21
CA TYR A 28 -0.63 23.30 -6.38
C TYR A 28 0.23 22.04 -6.45
N LEU A 29 1.53 22.21 -6.71
CA LEU A 29 2.50 21.14 -6.86
C LEU A 29 3.41 21.05 -5.64
N ALA A 30 3.80 19.84 -5.28
CA ALA A 30 4.86 19.65 -4.30
C ALA A 30 6.24 19.71 -4.95
N TYR A 31 7.28 20.05 -4.18
CA TYR A 31 8.67 19.99 -4.65
C TYR A 31 9.02 18.62 -5.27
N ASP A 32 8.65 17.54 -4.59
CA ASP A 32 8.92 16.18 -5.04
C ASP A 32 8.26 15.89 -6.39
N GLU A 33 7.05 16.41 -6.64
CA GLU A 33 6.36 16.21 -7.93
C GLU A 33 7.09 16.89 -9.10
N VAL A 34 7.68 18.07 -8.85
CA VAL A 34 8.49 18.77 -9.85
C VAL A 34 9.78 18.00 -10.12
N GLU A 35 10.46 17.54 -9.08
CA GLU A 35 11.69 16.75 -9.21
C GLU A 35 11.43 15.38 -9.87
N PHE A 36 10.30 14.75 -9.59
CA PHE A 36 9.89 13.51 -10.24
C PHE A 36 9.60 13.71 -11.73
N THR A 37 9.00 14.85 -12.08
CA THR A 37 8.80 15.22 -13.49
C THR A 37 10.13 15.41 -14.19
N LYS A 38 11.08 16.15 -13.59
CA LYS A 38 12.43 16.31 -14.14
C LYS A 38 13.14 14.97 -14.30
N LEU A 39 13.04 14.10 -13.29
CA LEU A 39 13.62 12.75 -13.34
C LEU A 39 13.04 11.95 -14.50
N ALA A 40 11.71 11.88 -14.62
CA ALA A 40 11.04 11.16 -15.71
C ALA A 40 11.46 11.69 -17.09
N LEU A 41 11.45 13.01 -17.30
CA LEU A 41 11.89 13.63 -18.55
C LEU A 41 13.37 13.38 -18.85
N SER A 42 14.21 13.26 -17.81
CA SER A 42 15.64 12.96 -17.99
C SER A 42 15.91 11.56 -18.54
N LEU A 43 14.94 10.65 -18.48
CA LEU A 43 15.02 9.29 -19.03
C LEU A 43 14.67 9.23 -20.52
N ASP A 44 14.15 10.32 -21.09
CA ASP A 44 13.71 10.35 -22.47
C ASP A 44 14.88 10.17 -23.46
N ASN A 45 14.69 9.35 -24.49
CA ASN A 45 15.67 9.00 -25.52
C ASN A 45 17.03 8.52 -24.98
N LYS A 46 17.08 7.96 -23.77
CA LYS A 46 18.28 7.35 -23.20
C LYS A 46 18.14 5.83 -23.11
N PRO A 47 19.27 5.09 -23.12
CA PRO A 47 19.26 3.68 -22.76
C PRO A 47 18.61 3.46 -21.38
N TYR A 48 18.08 2.26 -21.16
CA TYR A 48 17.47 1.91 -19.88
C TYR A 48 18.45 2.14 -18.71
N ALA A 49 18.07 2.99 -17.77
CA ALA A 49 18.80 3.22 -16.54
C ALA A 49 17.98 2.66 -15.38
N PRO A 50 18.46 1.66 -14.61
CA PRO A 50 17.67 1.07 -13.52
C PRO A 50 17.57 1.95 -12.27
N TYR A 51 18.48 2.93 -12.14
CA TYR A 51 18.56 3.85 -11.02
C TYR A 51 19.00 5.24 -11.49
N SER A 52 18.51 6.29 -10.84
CA SER A 52 18.89 7.68 -11.08
C SER A 52 19.23 8.36 -9.77
N GLN A 53 20.29 9.17 -9.73
CA GLN A 53 20.67 9.97 -8.55
C GLN A 53 19.80 11.23 -8.38
N LEU A 54 18.98 11.58 -9.38
CA LEU A 54 18.05 12.71 -9.29
C LEU A 54 16.97 12.48 -8.22
N ALA A 55 16.33 13.56 -7.80
CA ALA A 55 15.24 13.54 -6.82
C ALA A 55 15.57 12.77 -5.52
N THR A 56 16.83 12.84 -5.04
CA THR A 56 17.38 12.12 -3.86
C THR A 56 17.68 10.63 -4.05
N GLY A 57 17.75 10.15 -5.30
CA GLY A 57 18.16 8.78 -5.63
C GLY A 57 16.99 7.82 -5.73
N HIS A 58 16.65 7.29 -6.91
CA HIS A 58 15.47 6.46 -7.10
C HIS A 58 15.66 5.36 -8.12
N SER A 59 14.99 4.23 -7.87
CA SER A 59 14.75 3.23 -8.91
C SER A 59 13.79 3.81 -9.96
N THR A 60 14.03 3.52 -11.23
CA THR A 60 13.41 4.28 -12.34
C THR A 60 12.12 3.68 -12.89
N LEU A 61 11.72 2.49 -12.46
CA LEU A 61 10.59 1.76 -13.07
C LEU A 61 9.29 2.59 -13.08
N TYR A 62 8.93 3.21 -11.95
CA TYR A 62 7.77 4.11 -11.89
C TYR A 62 7.92 5.33 -12.81
N PHE A 63 9.14 5.86 -12.94
CA PHE A 63 9.40 7.08 -13.69
C PHE A 63 9.33 6.87 -15.21
N TYR A 64 9.55 5.66 -15.71
CA TYR A 64 9.22 5.33 -17.10
C TYR A 64 7.71 5.35 -17.37
N ILE A 65 6.89 4.91 -16.40
CA ILE A 65 5.42 4.99 -16.49
C ILE A 65 4.98 6.46 -16.43
N LEU A 66 5.59 7.25 -15.55
CA LEU A 66 5.36 8.69 -15.47
C LEU A 66 5.75 9.39 -16.78
N LEU A 67 6.91 9.06 -17.36
CA LEU A 67 7.35 9.58 -18.66
C LEU A 67 6.34 9.25 -19.76
N ALA A 68 5.85 8.01 -19.83
CA ALA A 68 4.83 7.61 -20.79
C ALA A 68 3.53 8.44 -20.64
N SER A 69 3.10 8.69 -19.40
CA SER A 69 1.94 9.56 -19.11
C SER A 69 2.17 11.00 -19.58
N LEU A 70 3.34 11.58 -19.27
CA LEU A 70 3.72 12.93 -19.69
C LEU A 70 3.80 13.09 -21.22
N LYS A 71 4.26 12.06 -21.93
CA LYS A 71 4.28 12.05 -23.40
C LYS A 71 2.88 11.94 -24.01
N THR A 72 2.00 11.18 -23.38
CA THR A 72 0.65 10.91 -23.90
C THR A 72 -0.29 12.08 -23.67
N PHE A 73 -0.28 12.66 -22.46
CA PHE A 73 -1.22 13.70 -22.05
C PHE A 73 -0.60 15.10 -21.97
N GLY A 74 0.68 15.23 -22.31
CA GLY A 74 1.46 16.47 -22.20
C GLY A 74 1.95 16.75 -20.78
N ILE A 75 2.88 17.70 -20.65
CA ILE A 75 3.44 18.09 -19.35
C ILE A 75 2.42 18.96 -18.61
N ASN A 76 1.62 18.36 -17.74
CA ASN A 76 0.63 19.03 -16.89
C ASN A 76 0.33 18.22 -15.62
N VAL A 77 -0.43 18.80 -14.69
CA VAL A 77 -0.78 18.19 -13.39
C VAL A 77 -1.57 16.88 -13.55
N PHE A 78 -2.45 16.81 -14.56
CA PHE A 78 -3.21 15.59 -14.83
C PHE A 78 -2.27 14.44 -15.21
N ALA A 79 -1.43 14.65 -16.22
CA ALA A 79 -0.47 13.65 -16.69
C ALA A 79 0.50 13.18 -15.60
N LEU A 80 0.94 14.12 -14.75
CA LEU A 80 1.80 13.84 -13.61
C LEU A 80 1.15 12.88 -12.61
N ARG A 81 -0.11 13.13 -12.22
CA ARG A 81 -0.79 12.36 -11.17
C ARG A 81 -1.59 11.16 -11.68
N PHE A 82 -1.83 11.10 -12.99
CA PHE A 82 -2.62 10.05 -13.62
C PHE A 82 -2.11 8.62 -13.32
N PRO A 83 -0.80 8.31 -13.34
CA PRO A 83 -0.31 6.98 -12.98
C PRO A 83 -0.74 6.55 -11.57
N ALA A 84 -0.59 7.43 -10.58
CA ALA A 84 -0.98 7.14 -9.20
C ALA A 84 -2.48 6.88 -9.06
N ALA A 85 -3.31 7.62 -9.80
CA ALA A 85 -4.75 7.40 -9.84
C ALA A 85 -5.13 6.05 -10.42
N ILE A 86 -4.53 5.66 -11.55
CA ILE A 86 -4.79 4.37 -12.19
C ILE A 86 -4.35 3.21 -11.29
N PHE A 87 -3.15 3.28 -10.70
CA PHE A 87 -2.71 2.22 -9.77
C PHE A 87 -3.51 2.20 -8.47
N GLY A 88 -4.06 3.34 -8.04
CA GLY A 88 -5.07 3.40 -6.98
C GLY A 88 -6.32 2.57 -7.32
N ILE A 89 -6.93 2.80 -8.48
CA ILE A 89 -8.12 2.04 -8.94
C ILE A 89 -7.80 0.55 -9.05
N LEU A 90 -6.67 0.20 -9.68
CA LEU A 90 -6.24 -1.19 -9.84
C LEU A 90 -5.95 -1.87 -8.49
N SER A 91 -5.42 -1.14 -7.52
CA SER A 91 -5.20 -1.65 -6.15
C SER A 91 -6.52 -1.99 -5.46
N VAL A 92 -7.57 -1.17 -5.61
CA VAL A 92 -8.90 -1.47 -5.05
C VAL A 92 -9.47 -2.75 -5.66
N MET A 93 -9.36 -2.91 -6.98
CA MET A 93 -9.79 -4.13 -7.66
C MET A 93 -9.02 -5.36 -7.19
N MET A 94 -7.70 -5.25 -7.09
CA MET A 94 -6.86 -6.38 -6.67
C MET A 94 -7.12 -6.75 -5.22
N PHE A 95 -7.29 -5.76 -4.35
CA PHE A 95 -7.70 -5.98 -2.97
C PHE A 95 -9.06 -6.68 -2.87
N TYR A 96 -10.06 -6.27 -3.65
CA TYR A 96 -11.35 -6.96 -3.74
C TYR A 96 -11.17 -8.44 -4.08
N LEU A 97 -10.36 -8.76 -5.09
CA LEU A 97 -10.10 -10.13 -5.52
C LEU A 97 -9.40 -10.97 -4.44
N ILE A 98 -8.44 -10.39 -3.72
CA ILE A 98 -7.75 -11.03 -2.60
C ILE A 98 -8.74 -11.36 -1.48
N ILE A 99 -9.52 -10.37 -1.04
CA ILE A 99 -10.50 -10.56 0.04
C ILE A 99 -11.58 -11.56 -0.39
N GLN A 100 -12.04 -11.49 -1.63
CA GLN A 100 -12.98 -12.46 -2.19
C GLN A 100 -12.41 -13.89 -2.15
N ASN A 101 -11.11 -14.06 -2.43
CA ASN A 101 -10.41 -15.35 -2.34
C ASN A 101 -10.25 -15.87 -0.92
N ILE A 102 -10.08 -15.00 0.06
CA ILE A 102 -9.91 -15.37 1.47
C ILE A 102 -11.25 -15.86 2.06
N TYR A 103 -12.35 -15.12 1.83
CA TYR A 103 -13.64 -15.40 2.44
C TYR A 103 -14.55 -16.33 1.61
N GLN A 104 -14.01 -17.09 0.65
CA GLN A 104 -14.78 -17.93 -0.30
C GLN A 104 -15.72 -18.95 0.35
N LYS A 105 -15.38 -19.52 1.51
CA LYS A 105 -16.10 -20.65 2.11
C LYS A 105 -17.42 -20.27 2.80
N ASN A 106 -17.69 -18.99 3.05
CA ASN A 106 -18.89 -18.57 3.77
C ASN A 106 -19.90 -17.88 2.83
N ILE A 107 -20.89 -18.64 2.36
CA ILE A 107 -21.86 -18.25 1.31
C ILE A 107 -22.60 -16.95 1.65
N LEU A 108 -22.93 -16.72 2.92
CA LEU A 108 -23.72 -15.57 3.39
C LEU A 108 -22.95 -14.24 3.32
N TYR A 109 -21.61 -14.27 3.31
CA TYR A 109 -20.77 -13.09 3.46
C TYR A 109 -19.83 -12.82 2.27
N ARG A 110 -19.77 -13.73 1.29
CA ARG A 110 -18.73 -13.77 0.24
C ARG A 110 -18.56 -12.47 -0.55
N GLN A 111 -19.64 -11.92 -1.08
CA GLN A 111 -19.57 -10.70 -1.91
C GLN A 111 -19.71 -9.43 -1.08
N GLY A 112 -20.57 -9.46 -0.05
CA GLY A 112 -20.81 -8.31 0.81
C GLY A 112 -19.57 -7.87 1.58
N ILE A 113 -18.81 -8.81 2.17
CA ILE A 113 -17.61 -8.45 2.95
C ILE A 113 -16.48 -7.93 2.05
N ALA A 114 -16.25 -8.57 0.91
CA ALA A 114 -15.23 -8.14 -0.04
C ALA A 114 -15.52 -6.75 -0.61
N LEU A 115 -16.77 -6.49 -0.97
CA LEU A 115 -17.21 -5.18 -1.42
C LEU A 115 -17.09 -4.14 -0.31
N SER A 116 -17.56 -4.46 0.91
CA SER A 116 -17.50 -3.53 2.05
C SER A 116 -16.08 -3.16 2.42
N LEU A 117 -15.16 -4.12 2.48
CA LEU A 117 -13.75 -3.85 2.79
C LEU A 117 -13.04 -3.08 1.67
N SER A 118 -13.42 -3.31 0.41
CA SER A 118 -12.90 -2.52 -0.72
C SER A 118 -13.41 -1.09 -0.71
N ILE A 119 -14.67 -0.87 -0.29
CA ILE A 119 -15.22 0.47 -0.07
C ILE A 119 -14.53 1.15 1.11
N ILE A 120 -14.26 0.44 2.21
CA ILE A 120 -13.50 0.96 3.35
C ILE A 120 -12.11 1.40 2.89
N LEU A 121 -11.39 0.59 2.10
CA LEU A 121 -10.10 0.94 1.49
C LEU A 121 -10.22 2.22 0.67
N LEU A 122 -11.15 2.23 -0.29
CA LEU A 122 -11.34 3.36 -1.19
C LEU A 122 -11.75 4.64 -0.47
N SER A 123 -12.51 4.55 0.62
CA SER A 123 -12.98 5.71 1.37
C SER A 123 -11.94 6.30 2.31
N SER A 124 -10.92 5.52 2.69
CA SER A 124 -9.87 5.95 3.62
C SER A 124 -9.19 7.23 3.13
N HIS A 125 -9.15 8.27 3.97
CA HIS A 125 -8.45 9.52 3.62
C HIS A 125 -6.95 9.27 3.37
N TRP A 126 -6.37 8.31 4.09
CA TRP A 126 -5.00 7.86 3.88
C TRP A 126 -4.79 7.28 2.48
N PHE A 127 -5.65 6.33 2.08
CA PHE A 127 -5.57 5.72 0.75
C PHE A 127 -5.78 6.78 -0.34
N LEU A 128 -6.87 7.56 -0.25
CA LEU A 128 -7.22 8.58 -1.24
C LEU A 128 -6.12 9.61 -1.46
N ASN A 129 -5.43 10.05 -0.38
CA ASN A 129 -4.38 11.04 -0.48
C ASN A 129 -3.32 10.67 -1.52
N PHE A 130 -2.77 9.46 -1.42
CA PHE A 130 -1.67 9.03 -2.29
C PHE A 130 -2.14 8.55 -3.67
N THR A 131 -3.43 8.21 -3.84
CA THR A 131 -4.00 7.98 -5.19
C THR A 131 -4.19 9.25 -6.01
N ARG A 132 -4.05 10.42 -5.40
CA ARG A 132 -4.31 11.73 -6.03
C ARG A 132 -3.06 12.61 -6.09
N PHE A 133 -1.90 12.03 -5.82
CA PHE A 133 -0.62 12.71 -5.70
C PHE A 133 0.46 11.82 -6.30
N SER A 134 1.40 12.38 -7.08
CA SER A 134 2.28 11.58 -7.94
C SER A 134 3.44 10.96 -7.17
N PHE A 135 3.19 9.87 -6.45
CA PHE A 135 4.21 9.09 -5.73
C PHE A 135 4.19 7.62 -6.10
N GLU A 136 5.35 6.98 -6.01
CA GLU A 136 5.58 5.58 -6.38
C GLU A 136 4.80 4.59 -5.50
N ALA A 137 4.36 5.04 -4.31
CA ALA A 137 3.72 4.21 -3.29
C ALA A 137 2.46 3.47 -3.79
N THR A 138 1.65 4.10 -4.65
CA THR A 138 0.46 3.47 -5.24
C THR A 138 0.80 2.37 -6.24
N PHE A 139 1.85 2.59 -7.03
CA PHE A 139 2.36 1.58 -7.95
C PHE A 139 2.97 0.40 -7.19
N LEU A 140 3.77 0.67 -6.14
CA LEU A 140 4.29 -0.36 -5.25
C LEU A 140 3.14 -1.20 -4.66
N LEU A 141 2.14 -0.56 -4.06
CA LEU A 141 1.00 -1.26 -3.47
C LEU A 141 0.29 -2.16 -4.48
N PHE A 142 0.05 -1.66 -5.70
CA PHE A 142 -0.53 -2.47 -6.76
C PHE A 142 0.30 -3.73 -7.05
N LEU A 143 1.62 -3.58 -7.22
CA LEU A 143 2.52 -4.70 -7.49
C LEU A 143 2.51 -5.74 -6.36
N GLU A 144 2.55 -5.28 -5.11
CA GLU A 144 2.48 -6.14 -3.93
C GLU A 144 1.15 -6.91 -3.86
N LEU A 145 0.03 -6.24 -4.13
CA LEU A 145 -1.29 -6.88 -4.15
C LEU A 145 -1.40 -7.94 -5.26
N VAL A 146 -0.87 -7.68 -6.46
CA VAL A 146 -0.85 -8.70 -7.53
C VAL A 146 -0.02 -9.90 -7.09
N SER A 147 1.15 -9.68 -6.49
CA SER A 147 1.98 -10.77 -5.96
C SER A 147 1.24 -11.59 -4.89
N ILE A 148 0.62 -10.93 -3.91
CA ILE A 148 -0.18 -11.57 -2.85
C ILE A 148 -1.35 -12.36 -3.43
N TYR A 149 -2.08 -11.79 -4.41
CA TYR A 149 -3.20 -12.45 -5.06
C TYR A 149 -2.80 -13.78 -5.70
N PHE A 150 -1.72 -13.78 -6.47
CA PHE A 150 -1.23 -14.99 -7.14
C PHE A 150 -0.59 -15.99 -6.17
N LEU A 151 0.07 -15.52 -5.11
CA LEU A 151 0.56 -16.39 -4.02
C LEU A 151 -0.60 -17.15 -3.35
N ILE A 152 -1.65 -16.43 -2.95
CA ILE A 152 -2.86 -17.03 -2.36
C ILE A 152 -3.53 -17.99 -3.36
N SER A 153 -3.65 -17.57 -4.62
CA SER A 153 -4.28 -18.38 -5.67
C SER A 153 -3.51 -19.68 -5.93
N PHE A 154 -2.17 -19.65 -5.90
CA PHE A 154 -1.34 -20.86 -6.04
C PHE A 154 -1.61 -21.86 -4.92
N TRP A 155 -1.77 -21.37 -3.69
CA TRP A 155 -2.07 -22.20 -2.53
C TRP A 155 -3.48 -22.78 -2.52
N GLN A 156 -4.44 -22.07 -3.12
CA GLN A 156 -5.83 -22.53 -3.22
C GLN A 156 -6.06 -23.45 -4.42
N ALA A 157 -5.14 -23.49 -5.39
CA ALA A 157 -5.27 -24.31 -6.58
C ALA A 157 -5.20 -25.81 -6.24
N LYS A 158 -6.15 -26.60 -6.76
CA LYS A 158 -6.19 -28.07 -6.59
C LYS A 158 -5.08 -28.82 -7.33
N ARG A 159 -4.37 -28.16 -8.26
CA ARG A 159 -3.23 -28.69 -9.03
C ARG A 159 -2.08 -27.69 -8.96
N SER A 160 -0.84 -28.17 -9.11
CA SER A 160 0.37 -27.32 -9.15
C SER A 160 0.28 -26.33 -10.32
N GLN A 161 -0.15 -25.11 -10.03
CA GLN A 161 -0.18 -24.01 -10.98
C GLN A 161 1.05 -23.13 -10.74
N ASN A 162 2.24 -23.67 -11.05
CA ASN A 162 3.51 -22.94 -10.86
C ASN A 162 3.54 -21.60 -11.61
N LEU A 163 2.71 -21.43 -12.64
CA LEU A 163 2.51 -20.14 -13.29
C LEU A 163 2.09 -19.04 -12.31
N PHE A 164 1.22 -19.33 -11.34
CA PHE A 164 0.84 -18.37 -10.31
C PHE A 164 2.04 -17.98 -9.43
N LEU A 165 2.91 -18.93 -9.13
CA LEU A 165 4.14 -18.64 -8.39
C LEU A 165 5.11 -17.78 -9.21
N ILE A 166 5.25 -18.05 -10.50
CA ILE A 166 6.05 -17.26 -11.44
C ILE A 166 5.50 -15.83 -11.50
N ILE A 167 4.18 -15.64 -11.64
CA ILE A 167 3.58 -14.30 -11.66
C ILE A 167 3.79 -13.60 -10.31
N SER A 168 3.58 -14.30 -9.18
CA SER A 168 3.87 -13.75 -7.86
C SER A 168 5.32 -13.28 -7.71
N SER A 169 6.27 -14.04 -8.28
CA SER A 169 7.70 -13.74 -8.30
C SER A 169 8.03 -12.53 -9.16
N LEU A 170 7.51 -12.47 -10.38
CA LEU A 170 7.69 -11.33 -11.29
C LEU A 170 7.24 -10.03 -10.63
N PHE A 171 6.06 -10.02 -10.02
CA PHE A 171 5.54 -8.83 -9.35
C PHE A 171 6.28 -8.47 -8.06
N ALA A 172 6.81 -9.45 -7.31
CA ALA A 172 7.72 -9.18 -6.20
C ALA A 172 9.06 -8.56 -6.67
N GLY A 173 9.58 -8.99 -7.82
CA GLY A 173 10.75 -8.38 -8.47
C GLY A 173 10.46 -6.96 -8.96
N LEU A 174 9.30 -6.73 -9.58
CA LEU A 174 8.89 -5.39 -10.00
C LEU A 174 8.70 -4.46 -8.79
N ALA A 175 8.17 -4.96 -7.66
CA ALA A 175 8.06 -4.21 -6.42
C ALA A 175 9.45 -3.74 -5.94
N PHE A 176 10.47 -4.61 -6.01
CA PHE A 176 11.86 -4.29 -5.71
C PHE A 176 12.42 -3.17 -6.61
N LEU A 177 12.05 -3.16 -7.89
CA LEU A 177 12.45 -2.13 -8.85
C LEU A 177 11.62 -0.84 -8.78
N SER A 178 10.48 -0.84 -8.09
CA SER A 178 9.52 0.26 -8.15
C SER A 178 9.80 1.40 -7.17
N TYR A 179 10.06 1.07 -5.90
CA TYR A 179 10.20 2.02 -4.80
C TYR A 179 11.04 1.40 -3.68
N THR A 180 11.81 2.21 -2.96
CA THR A 180 12.81 1.75 -1.99
C THR A 180 12.25 0.77 -0.93
N PRO A 181 11.11 1.04 -0.25
CA PRO A 181 10.49 0.09 0.68
C PRO A 181 10.11 -1.25 0.04
N GLY A 182 9.80 -1.28 -1.26
CA GLY A 182 9.44 -2.50 -1.98
C GLY A 182 10.58 -3.51 -2.09
N ARG A 183 11.83 -3.10 -1.84
CA ARG A 183 13.01 -3.98 -1.92
C ARG A 183 13.01 -5.12 -0.90
N ILE A 184 12.25 -5.03 0.18
CA ILE A 184 12.11 -6.11 1.17
C ILE A 184 10.83 -6.93 0.98
N PHE A 185 9.94 -6.53 0.08
CA PHE A 185 8.63 -7.17 -0.06
C PHE A 185 8.74 -8.65 -0.47
N PHE A 186 9.73 -9.04 -1.27
CA PHE A 186 9.93 -10.43 -1.69
C PHE A 186 10.09 -11.43 -0.53
N LEU A 187 10.48 -10.94 0.66
CA LEU A 187 10.54 -11.74 1.88
C LEU A 187 9.16 -12.25 2.31
N LEU A 188 8.07 -11.55 1.98
CA LEU A 188 6.70 -11.99 2.27
C LEU A 188 6.35 -13.28 1.51
N PRO A 189 6.31 -13.32 0.16
CA PRO A 189 6.00 -14.55 -0.55
C PRO A 189 7.04 -15.63 -0.25
N LEU A 190 8.35 -15.32 -0.30
CA LEU A 190 9.39 -16.33 -0.05
C LEU A 190 9.31 -16.92 1.37
N GLY A 191 9.19 -16.06 2.39
CA GLY A 191 9.05 -16.50 3.78
C GLY A 191 7.78 -17.32 4.01
N PHE A 192 6.68 -16.96 3.36
CA PHE A 192 5.44 -17.71 3.44
C PHE A 192 5.52 -19.09 2.75
N LEU A 193 6.22 -19.19 1.61
CA LEU A 193 6.53 -20.48 0.96
C LEU A 193 7.32 -21.40 1.91
N ILE A 194 8.41 -20.88 2.47
CA ILE A 194 9.28 -21.60 3.41
C ILE A 194 8.49 -22.07 4.63
N PHE A 195 7.72 -21.17 5.23
CA PHE A 195 6.85 -21.47 6.36
C PHE A 195 5.86 -22.62 6.05
N LYS A 196 5.30 -22.61 4.85
CA LYS A 196 4.33 -23.63 4.41
C LYS A 196 4.97 -24.97 4.15
N TRP A 197 6.16 -25.01 3.55
CA TRP A 197 6.94 -26.23 3.40
C TRP A 197 7.33 -26.81 4.76
N TYR A 198 7.80 -25.97 5.70
CA TYR A 198 8.15 -26.43 7.05
C TYR A 198 6.98 -27.13 7.76
N ARG A 199 5.75 -26.61 7.64
CA ARG A 199 4.55 -27.24 8.21
C ARG A 199 4.21 -28.61 7.60
N GLN A 200 4.73 -28.96 6.43
CA GLN A 200 4.52 -30.26 5.81
C GLN A 200 5.38 -31.37 6.44
N GLY A 201 6.31 -31.05 7.35
CA GLY A 201 7.00 -32.03 8.21
C GLY A 201 7.80 -33.08 7.43
N ASN A 202 7.80 -34.34 7.92
CA ASN A 202 8.52 -35.48 7.32
C ASN A 202 8.10 -35.82 5.87
N ALA A 203 7.02 -35.23 5.35
CA ALA A 203 6.67 -35.31 3.94
C ALA A 203 7.63 -34.49 3.04
N LEU A 204 8.53 -33.67 3.61
CA LEU A 204 9.52 -32.88 2.87
C LEU A 204 10.45 -33.76 2.03
N SER A 205 10.88 -34.91 2.54
CA SER A 205 11.77 -35.82 1.82
C SER A 205 11.06 -36.44 0.60
N LEU A 206 9.78 -36.77 0.76
CA LEU A 206 8.91 -37.31 -0.30
C LEU A 206 8.55 -36.27 -1.37
N HIS A 207 8.58 -34.97 -1.06
CA HIS A 207 8.18 -33.89 -1.96
C HIS A 207 9.34 -32.94 -2.33
N LYS A 208 10.59 -33.33 -2.09
CA LYS A 208 11.78 -32.50 -2.32
C LYS A 208 11.83 -31.89 -3.72
N ASN A 209 11.52 -32.69 -4.75
CA ASN A 209 11.50 -32.23 -6.14
C ASN A 209 10.44 -31.15 -6.40
N ILE A 210 9.28 -31.24 -5.73
CA ILE A 210 8.21 -30.24 -5.86
C ILE A 210 8.63 -28.94 -5.18
N ILE A 211 9.23 -29.02 -3.99
CA ILE A 211 9.71 -27.84 -3.25
C ILE A 211 10.81 -27.13 -4.04
N ILE A 212 11.80 -27.88 -4.55
CA ILE A 212 12.85 -27.32 -5.42
C ILE A 212 12.24 -26.66 -6.65
N LYS A 213 11.29 -27.33 -7.32
CA LYS A 213 10.60 -26.76 -8.48
C LYS A 213 9.89 -25.45 -8.13
N GLN A 214 9.15 -25.40 -7.03
CA GLN A 214 8.47 -24.19 -6.58
C GLN A 214 9.48 -23.09 -6.23
N LEU A 215 10.55 -23.43 -5.51
CA LEU A 215 11.61 -22.50 -5.18
C LEU A 215 12.26 -21.92 -6.45
N LEU A 216 12.56 -22.74 -7.45
CA LEU A 216 13.10 -22.28 -8.74
C LEU A 216 12.10 -21.44 -9.52
N CYS A 217 10.83 -21.83 -9.55
CA CYS A 217 9.75 -21.04 -10.15
C CYS A 217 9.58 -19.66 -9.48
N PHE A 218 9.98 -19.52 -8.22
CA PHE A 218 10.01 -18.22 -7.54
C PHE A 218 11.34 -17.49 -7.73
N LEU A 219 12.48 -18.12 -7.48
CA LEU A 219 13.79 -17.44 -7.46
C LEU A 219 14.26 -17.04 -8.85
N ILE A 220 14.09 -17.88 -9.88
CA ILE A 220 14.62 -17.58 -11.23
C ILE A 220 13.98 -16.30 -11.80
N PRO A 221 12.64 -16.16 -11.88
CA PRO A 221 12.05 -14.93 -12.42
C PRO A 221 12.37 -13.72 -11.54
N PHE A 222 12.40 -13.88 -10.22
CA PHE A 222 12.72 -12.80 -9.29
C PHE A 222 14.14 -12.26 -9.53
N ILE A 223 15.13 -13.15 -9.56
CA ILE A 223 16.54 -12.79 -9.80
C ILE A 223 16.69 -12.09 -11.15
N ILE A 224 16.09 -12.62 -12.21
CA ILE A 224 16.13 -12.00 -13.55
C ILE A 224 15.61 -10.56 -13.50
N ILE A 225 14.46 -10.33 -12.84
CA ILE A 225 13.86 -8.99 -12.76
C ILE A 225 14.74 -8.04 -11.95
N ILE A 226 15.24 -8.42 -10.78
CA ILE A 226 16.02 -7.49 -9.93
C ILE A 226 17.43 -7.21 -10.44
N THR A 227 17.95 -8.07 -11.33
CA THR A 227 19.36 -8.05 -11.79
C THR A 227 19.85 -6.67 -12.21
N PRO A 228 19.14 -5.88 -13.06
CA PRO A 228 19.67 -4.60 -13.53
C PRO A 228 19.92 -3.60 -12.39
N LEU A 229 19.00 -3.51 -11.43
CA LEU A 229 19.14 -2.60 -10.28
C LEU A 229 20.20 -3.11 -9.32
N THR A 230 20.20 -4.41 -9.02
CA THR A 230 21.17 -5.02 -8.10
C THR A 230 22.60 -4.87 -8.61
N LEU A 231 22.84 -5.10 -9.91
CA LEU A 231 24.15 -4.88 -10.52
C LEU A 231 24.56 -3.40 -10.42
N HIS A 232 23.66 -2.47 -10.76
CA HIS A 232 23.95 -1.05 -10.65
C HIS A 232 24.31 -0.62 -9.21
N LEU A 233 23.57 -1.09 -8.20
CA LEU A 233 23.80 -0.74 -6.79
C LEU A 233 25.00 -1.48 -6.18
N SER A 234 25.47 -2.57 -6.80
CA SER A 234 26.70 -3.23 -6.39
C SER A 234 27.95 -2.43 -6.79
N THR A 235 27.87 -1.63 -7.85
CA THR A 235 28.96 -0.79 -8.34
C THR A 235 28.83 0.68 -7.94
N ASN A 236 27.60 1.16 -7.67
CA ASN A 236 27.31 2.55 -7.32
C ASN A 236 26.61 2.62 -5.96
N GLN A 237 27.03 3.54 -5.09
CA GLN A 237 26.41 3.69 -3.77
C GLN A 237 24.95 4.15 -3.86
N ASP A 238 24.10 3.51 -3.07
CA ASP A 238 22.72 3.93 -2.85
C ASP A 238 22.68 5.13 -1.90
N SER A 239 22.76 6.33 -2.48
CA SER A 239 22.73 7.58 -1.74
C SER A 239 21.42 7.81 -0.96
N ARG A 240 20.32 7.11 -1.29
CA ARG A 240 19.01 7.28 -0.65
C ARG A 240 18.96 6.55 0.69
N ILE A 241 19.39 5.30 0.73
CA ILE A 241 19.39 4.52 1.97
C ILE A 241 20.30 5.17 3.01
N ASP A 242 21.47 5.66 2.58
CA ASP A 242 22.41 6.35 3.46
C ASP A 242 21.85 7.65 4.05
N LYS A 243 21.10 8.43 3.26
CA LYS A 243 20.50 9.68 3.71
C LYS A 243 19.25 9.49 4.56
N LEU A 244 18.42 8.49 4.27
CA LEU A 244 17.12 8.32 4.92
C LEU A 244 17.20 7.53 6.22
N PHE A 245 18.08 6.53 6.30
CA PHE A 245 18.12 5.62 7.43
C PHE A 245 19.14 6.06 8.47
N PHE A 246 18.66 6.59 9.60
CA PHE A 246 19.55 7.02 10.69
C PHE A 246 20.33 5.85 11.31
N TRP A 247 19.89 4.60 11.10
CA TRP A 247 20.67 3.40 11.45
C TRP A 247 22.05 3.38 10.78
N ARG A 248 22.18 3.96 9.57
CA ARG A 248 23.44 4.09 8.84
C ARG A 248 24.19 5.39 9.12
N ASN A 249 23.61 6.31 9.89
CA ASN A 249 24.30 7.53 10.30
C ASN A 249 25.45 7.18 11.25
N HIS A 250 26.69 7.48 10.85
CA HIS A 250 27.90 7.18 11.63
C HIS A 250 28.18 8.19 12.74
N GLU A 251 27.53 9.36 12.71
CA GLU A 251 27.65 10.41 13.73
C GLU A 251 26.79 10.11 14.96
N MET A 252 25.78 9.25 14.83
CA MET A 252 24.89 8.85 15.94
C MET A 252 25.44 7.65 16.71
N THR A 253 25.42 7.76 18.03
CA THR A 253 25.72 6.68 18.97
C THR A 253 24.69 5.55 18.91
N LEU A 254 25.05 4.37 19.41
CA LEU A 254 24.12 3.24 19.50
C LEU A 254 22.89 3.57 20.37
N ASN A 255 23.08 4.31 21.47
CA ASN A 255 21.99 4.69 22.36
C ASN A 255 20.98 5.62 21.66
N GLU A 256 21.46 6.63 20.93
CA GLU A 256 20.57 7.50 20.13
C GLU A 256 19.80 6.69 19.09
N LYS A 257 20.43 5.68 18.48
CA LYS A 257 19.77 4.82 17.52
C LYS A 257 18.65 3.97 18.15
N ILE A 258 18.90 3.41 19.33
CA ILE A 258 17.92 2.63 20.08
C ILE A 258 16.75 3.52 20.51
N VAL A 259 17.03 4.69 21.08
CA VAL A 259 16.01 5.66 21.52
C VAL A 259 15.18 6.15 20.34
N GLY A 260 15.82 6.49 19.22
CA GLY A 260 15.13 6.89 17.99
C GLY A 260 14.22 5.80 17.45
N THR A 261 14.69 4.54 17.44
CA THR A 261 13.89 3.39 17.01
C THR A 261 12.69 3.17 17.94
N ALA A 262 12.88 3.26 19.26
CA ALA A 262 11.81 3.14 20.23
C ALA A 262 10.76 4.26 20.07
N ASN A 263 11.21 5.49 19.78
CA ASN A 263 10.31 6.59 19.47
C ASN A 263 9.51 6.32 18.19
N ASN A 264 10.13 5.78 17.14
CA ASN A 264 9.43 5.38 15.92
C ASN A 264 8.39 4.30 16.16
N VAL A 265 8.71 3.26 16.95
CA VAL A 265 7.72 2.24 17.34
C VAL A 265 6.52 2.89 18.02
N LYS A 266 6.77 3.82 18.95
CA LYS A 266 5.71 4.56 19.65
C LYS A 266 4.88 5.42 18.70
N THR A 267 5.51 6.28 17.89
CA THR A 267 4.79 7.21 17.00
C THR A 267 4.01 6.48 15.92
N ILE A 268 4.56 5.42 15.33
CA ILE A 268 3.85 4.59 14.35
C ILE A 268 2.68 3.84 14.99
N THR A 269 2.84 3.33 16.22
CA THR A 269 1.73 2.68 16.94
C THR A 269 0.60 3.67 17.22
N LEU A 270 0.93 4.88 17.66
CA LEU A 270 -0.03 5.97 17.92
C LEU A 270 -0.68 6.50 16.63
N MET A 271 0.00 6.40 15.47
CA MET A 271 -0.48 6.83 14.16
C MET A 271 -1.87 6.29 13.84
N PHE A 272 -2.14 5.03 14.18
CA PHE A 272 -3.39 4.38 13.82
C PHE A 272 -4.61 4.97 14.54
N LEU A 273 -4.48 5.40 15.80
CA LEU A 273 -5.63 5.69 16.67
C LEU A 273 -5.63 7.07 17.33
N THR A 274 -4.47 7.69 17.53
CA THR A 274 -4.36 8.89 18.38
C THR A 274 -3.71 10.08 17.69
N ARG A 275 -2.57 9.90 17.01
CA ARG A 275 -1.85 11.01 16.37
C ARG A 275 -1.15 10.54 15.10
N GLY A 276 -1.69 10.91 13.95
CA GLY A 276 -1.13 10.56 12.64
C GLY A 276 -0.05 11.50 12.13
N ASP A 277 0.25 11.41 10.84
CA ASP A 277 1.28 12.21 10.15
C ASP A 277 0.96 13.71 10.28
N MET A 278 1.98 14.51 10.59
CA MET A 278 1.89 15.96 10.74
C MET A 278 2.10 16.70 9.41
N ASN A 279 2.63 16.02 8.40
CA ASN A 279 2.87 16.61 7.08
C ASN A 279 1.54 16.87 6.36
N GLY A 280 1.24 18.14 6.11
CA GLY A 280 0.01 18.57 5.45
C GLY A 280 -0.15 18.10 4.00
N LYS A 281 0.94 17.61 3.36
CA LYS A 281 0.87 16.93 2.05
C LYS A 281 0.36 15.49 2.16
N HIS A 282 0.52 14.87 3.33
CA HIS A 282 0.20 13.45 3.54
C HIS A 282 -1.12 13.24 4.29
N ASN A 283 -1.49 14.19 5.15
CA ASN A 283 -2.61 14.03 6.08
C ASN A 283 -3.24 15.38 6.44
N TYR A 284 -4.44 15.36 7.01
CA TYR A 284 -4.90 16.46 7.85
C TYR A 284 -4.03 16.45 9.12
N PRO A 285 -3.19 17.48 9.38
CA PRO A 285 -2.08 17.36 10.32
C PRO A 285 -2.48 16.80 11.68
N GLY A 286 -1.84 15.70 12.08
CA GLY A 286 -2.05 15.04 13.37
C GLY A 286 -3.30 14.15 13.46
N LYS A 287 -4.18 14.13 12.44
CA LYS A 287 -5.34 13.25 12.45
C LYS A 287 -4.91 11.78 12.48
N PRO A 288 -5.51 10.93 13.33
CA PRO A 288 -5.29 9.49 13.28
C PRO A 288 -5.56 8.91 11.89
N ALA A 289 -4.78 7.91 11.48
CA ALA A 289 -4.94 7.25 10.19
C ALA A 289 -6.28 6.50 10.05
N LEU A 290 -6.91 6.13 11.18
CA LEU A 290 -8.22 5.51 11.22
C LEU A 290 -9.18 6.36 12.06
N ASN A 291 -10.40 6.59 11.57
CA ASN A 291 -11.46 7.13 12.41
C ASN A 291 -11.82 6.17 13.57
N PRO A 292 -12.50 6.64 14.63
CA PRO A 292 -12.76 5.84 15.83
C PRO A 292 -13.44 4.50 15.60
N ILE A 293 -14.37 4.40 14.64
CA ILE A 293 -15.07 3.15 14.33
C ILE A 293 -14.11 2.14 13.67
N LEU A 294 -13.38 2.57 12.64
CA LEU A 294 -12.40 1.70 11.96
C LEU A 294 -11.24 1.36 12.89
N GLY A 295 -10.83 2.28 13.76
CA GLY A 295 -9.80 2.07 14.77
C GLY A 295 -10.20 0.98 15.78
N LEU A 296 -11.43 1.02 16.30
CA LEU A 296 -11.96 -0.02 17.18
C LEU A 296 -12.01 -1.39 16.47
N LEU A 297 -12.53 -1.43 15.25
CA LEU A 297 -12.57 -2.66 14.45
C LEU A 297 -11.17 -3.18 14.12
N PHE A 298 -10.20 -2.30 13.87
CA PHE A 298 -8.81 -2.67 13.65
C PHE A 298 -8.22 -3.36 14.90
N VAL A 299 -8.40 -2.80 16.09
CA VAL A 299 -7.88 -3.39 17.34
C VAL A 299 -8.53 -4.74 17.62
N ILE A 300 -9.87 -4.82 17.57
CA ILE A 300 -10.59 -6.10 17.74
C ILE A 300 -10.11 -7.11 16.71
N GLY A 301 -9.97 -6.67 15.46
CA GLY A 301 -9.56 -7.48 14.33
C GLY A 301 -8.15 -8.03 14.48
N LEU A 302 -7.22 -7.22 14.95
CA LEU A 302 -5.84 -7.60 15.22
C LEU A 302 -5.79 -8.67 16.31
N VAL A 303 -6.53 -8.46 17.41
CA VAL A 303 -6.65 -9.45 18.51
C VAL A 303 -7.25 -10.76 18.02
N VAL A 304 -8.33 -10.72 17.23
CA VAL A 304 -8.96 -11.91 16.63
C VAL A 304 -7.97 -12.63 15.72
N THR A 305 -7.23 -11.89 14.90
CA THR A 305 -6.23 -12.43 13.98
C THR A 305 -5.11 -13.14 14.73
N MET A 306 -4.60 -12.54 15.82
CA MET A 306 -3.59 -13.14 16.70
C MET A 306 -4.11 -14.38 17.44
N LYS A 307 -5.33 -14.34 17.98
CA LYS A 307 -5.95 -15.50 18.63
C LYS A 307 -6.17 -16.67 17.65
N GLN A 308 -6.46 -16.35 16.40
CA GLN A 308 -6.63 -17.33 15.32
C GLN A 308 -5.35 -17.46 14.47
N TRP A 309 -4.17 -17.40 15.10
CA TRP A 309 -2.89 -17.46 14.41
C TRP A 309 -2.76 -18.67 13.49
N ASN A 310 -3.39 -19.81 13.81
CA ASN A 310 -3.31 -21.03 12.98
C ASN A 310 -3.90 -20.89 11.56
N ASN A 311 -4.71 -19.86 11.30
CA ASN A 311 -5.17 -19.54 9.96
C ASN A 311 -4.03 -18.94 9.13
N ASP A 312 -3.74 -19.54 7.97
CA ASP A 312 -2.59 -19.12 7.17
C ASP A 312 -2.73 -17.71 6.58
N ASN A 313 -3.95 -17.26 6.28
CA ASN A 313 -4.19 -15.89 5.83
C ASN A 313 -3.88 -14.90 6.96
N ASN A 314 -4.20 -15.24 8.22
CA ASN A 314 -3.87 -14.41 9.38
C ASN A 314 -2.35 -14.23 9.52
N LYS A 315 -1.58 -15.31 9.36
CA LYS A 315 -0.10 -15.24 9.36
C LYS A 315 0.42 -14.37 8.23
N LEU A 316 -0.10 -14.57 7.01
CA LEU A 316 0.31 -13.80 5.83
C LEU A 316 0.12 -12.30 6.05
N PHE A 317 -1.06 -11.86 6.50
CA PHE A 317 -1.32 -10.43 6.71
C PHE A 317 -0.64 -9.86 7.96
N LEU A 318 -0.34 -10.67 8.98
CA LEU A 318 0.51 -10.23 10.10
C LEU A 318 1.96 -10.03 9.66
N ILE A 319 2.51 -10.94 8.85
CA ILE A 319 3.86 -10.76 8.28
C ILE A 319 3.88 -9.56 7.33
N TYR A 320 2.85 -9.40 6.49
CA TYR A 320 2.75 -8.26 5.58
C TYR A 320 2.63 -6.94 6.33
N PHE A 321 1.84 -6.89 7.41
CA PHE A 321 1.76 -5.73 8.30
C PHE A 321 3.13 -5.34 8.85
N THR A 322 3.87 -6.30 9.41
CA THR A 322 5.19 -6.06 9.99
C THR A 322 6.21 -5.61 8.94
N LEU A 323 6.27 -6.29 7.79
CA LEU A 323 7.19 -5.94 6.70
C LEU A 323 6.89 -4.55 6.12
N SER A 324 5.61 -4.17 6.02
CA SER A 324 5.22 -2.85 5.50
C SER A 324 5.60 -1.69 6.43
N ILE A 325 5.61 -1.93 7.75
CA ILE A 325 6.01 -0.93 8.74
C ILE A 325 7.54 -0.86 8.88
N PHE A 326 8.23 -1.97 8.69
CA PHE A 326 9.64 -2.13 9.03
C PHE A 326 10.56 -1.01 8.50
N PRO A 327 10.50 -0.58 7.22
CA PRO A 327 11.36 0.48 6.71
C PRO A 327 11.17 1.81 7.44
N SER A 328 9.97 2.09 7.95
CA SER A 328 9.67 3.33 8.66
C SER A 328 10.31 3.39 10.05
N LEU A 329 10.71 2.24 10.62
CA LEU A 329 11.41 2.18 11.91
C LEU A 329 12.82 2.78 11.84
N ALA A 330 13.45 2.76 10.66
CA ALA A 330 14.81 3.24 10.42
C ALA A 330 14.88 4.72 10.02
N ILE A 331 13.74 5.37 9.81
CA ILE A 331 13.62 6.78 9.39
C ILE A 331 13.84 7.71 10.57
N TYR A 332 14.40 8.90 10.33
CA TYR A 332 14.63 9.88 11.38
C TYR A 332 13.36 10.18 12.20
N PRO A 333 13.42 10.21 13.55
CA PRO A 333 12.22 10.26 14.38
C PRO A 333 11.32 11.48 14.20
N TRP A 334 11.88 12.64 13.81
CA TRP A 334 11.10 13.85 13.55
C TRP A 334 10.28 13.81 12.24
N GLU A 335 10.58 12.86 11.34
CA GLU A 335 9.80 12.63 10.13
C GLU A 335 8.70 11.58 10.32
N ASN A 336 8.62 10.98 11.52
CA ASN A 336 7.63 9.97 11.86
C ASN A 336 6.56 10.53 12.82
N PRO A 337 5.31 10.03 12.72
CA PRO A 337 4.88 8.95 11.84
C PRO A 337 4.71 9.42 10.39
N SER A 338 5.11 8.59 9.42
CA SER A 338 4.97 8.90 7.99
C SER A 338 3.92 8.00 7.34
N MET A 339 2.80 8.60 6.93
CA MET A 339 1.73 7.90 6.22
C MET A 339 2.12 7.52 4.78
N LEU A 340 3.05 8.26 4.16
CA LEU A 340 3.63 7.87 2.88
C LEU A 340 4.45 6.57 2.98
N ARG A 341 5.33 6.49 4.00
CA ARG A 341 6.28 5.37 4.14
C ARG A 341 5.66 4.10 4.71
N THR A 342 4.48 4.22 5.31
CA THR A 342 3.68 3.09 5.81
C THR A 342 2.51 2.73 4.89
N PHE A 343 2.40 3.34 3.70
CA PHE A 343 1.23 3.22 2.81
C PHE A 343 0.85 1.77 2.46
N THR A 344 1.83 0.88 2.30
CA THR A 344 1.59 -0.53 1.96
C THR A 344 1.01 -1.36 3.12
N VAL A 345 0.92 -0.81 4.34
CA VAL A 345 0.30 -1.50 5.49
C VAL A 345 -1.24 -1.53 5.40
N ILE A 346 -1.85 -0.63 4.63
CA ILE A 346 -3.30 -0.41 4.58
C ILE A 346 -4.08 -1.72 4.30
N PRO A 347 -3.71 -2.59 3.34
CA PRO A 347 -4.44 -3.83 3.10
C PRO A 347 -4.49 -4.75 4.33
N SER A 348 -3.41 -4.82 5.11
CA SER A 348 -3.39 -5.62 6.35
C SER A 348 -4.29 -5.03 7.43
N VAL A 349 -4.27 -3.69 7.58
CA VAL A 349 -5.18 -2.99 8.49
C VAL A 349 -6.64 -3.30 8.16
N ILE A 350 -7.00 -3.24 6.89
CA ILE A 350 -8.37 -3.49 6.43
C ILE A 350 -8.72 -4.98 6.51
N TYR A 351 -7.77 -5.87 6.27
CA TYR A 351 -7.95 -7.30 6.52
C TYR A 351 -8.29 -7.57 7.99
N PHE A 352 -7.59 -6.93 8.94
CA PHE A 352 -7.91 -7.06 10.36
C PHE A 352 -9.31 -6.51 10.68
N ILE A 353 -9.68 -5.33 10.16
CA ILE A 353 -11.05 -4.80 10.24
C ILE A 353 -12.07 -5.82 9.71
N GLY A 354 -11.75 -6.49 8.60
CA GLY A 354 -12.52 -7.59 8.03
C GLY A 354 -12.72 -8.76 8.98
N ASN A 355 -11.66 -9.19 9.67
CA ASN A 355 -11.75 -10.22 10.70
C ASN A 355 -12.62 -9.81 11.89
N ALA A 356 -12.60 -8.53 12.29
CA ALA A 356 -13.52 -8.03 13.32
C ALA A 356 -14.98 -8.07 12.85
N ILE A 357 -15.27 -7.56 11.66
CA ILE A 357 -16.62 -7.57 11.07
C ILE A 357 -17.12 -9.01 10.93
N TYR A 358 -16.27 -9.91 10.43
CA TYR A 358 -16.59 -11.33 10.31
C TYR A 358 -16.89 -11.95 11.68
N HIS A 359 -16.05 -11.70 12.68
CA HIS A 359 -16.24 -12.24 14.03
C HIS A 359 -17.54 -11.72 14.66
N LEU A 360 -17.79 -10.41 14.61
CA LEU A 360 -19.03 -9.80 15.09
C LEU A 360 -20.26 -10.39 14.39
N GLY A 361 -20.18 -10.62 13.08
CA GLY A 361 -21.24 -11.27 12.29
C GLY A 361 -21.62 -12.66 12.77
N THR A 362 -20.68 -13.42 13.33
CA THR A 362 -20.97 -14.75 13.91
C THR A 362 -21.66 -14.68 15.27
N ILE A 363 -21.58 -13.55 15.97
CA ILE A 363 -22.23 -13.31 17.27
C ILE A 363 -23.68 -12.82 17.10
N VAL A 364 -23.99 -12.13 16.00
CA VAL A 364 -25.32 -11.55 15.73
C VAL A 364 -26.49 -12.54 15.91
N PRO A 365 -26.44 -13.79 15.40
CA PRO A 365 -27.55 -14.74 15.60
C PRO A 365 -27.82 -15.04 17.09
N ARG A 366 -26.77 -15.14 17.91
CA ARG A 366 -26.89 -15.39 19.35
C ARG A 366 -27.54 -14.21 20.07
N LEU A 367 -27.15 -12.98 19.70
CA LEU A 367 -27.74 -11.76 20.24
C LEU A 367 -29.21 -11.59 19.83
N SER A 368 -29.53 -11.92 18.58
CA SER A 368 -30.89 -11.87 18.05
C SER A 368 -31.84 -12.79 18.83
N LEU A 369 -31.39 -14.02 19.12
CA LEU A 369 -32.15 -14.98 19.93
C LEU A 369 -32.28 -14.51 21.38
N ASN A 370 -31.17 -14.14 22.04
CA ASN A 370 -31.19 -13.79 23.47
C ASN A 370 -31.96 -12.50 23.77
N LYS A 371 -31.86 -11.47 22.93
CA LYS A 371 -32.50 -10.16 23.15
C LYS A 371 -33.84 -9.99 22.43
N LYS A 372 -34.31 -11.02 21.69
CA LYS A 372 -35.49 -10.95 20.80
C LYS A 372 -35.43 -9.78 19.80
N ILE A 373 -34.24 -9.27 19.47
CA ILE A 373 -34.06 -8.22 18.47
C ILE A 373 -33.91 -8.90 17.10
N PRO A 374 -34.69 -8.49 16.07
CA PRO A 374 -34.54 -9.04 14.73
C PRO A 374 -33.12 -8.89 14.17
N LYS A 375 -32.54 -9.99 13.67
CA LYS A 375 -31.18 -10.04 13.10
C LYS A 375 -30.94 -8.96 12.04
N TYR A 376 -31.94 -8.67 11.20
CA TYR A 376 -31.81 -7.67 10.13
C TYR A 376 -31.62 -6.26 10.69
N LEU A 377 -32.24 -5.91 11.83
CA LEU A 377 -32.03 -4.61 12.46
C LEU A 377 -30.59 -4.45 12.93
N ILE A 378 -30.03 -5.47 13.59
CA ILE A 378 -28.64 -5.44 14.06
C ILE A 378 -27.68 -5.27 12.87
N LEU A 379 -27.85 -6.06 11.80
CA LEU A 379 -26.99 -6.00 10.63
C LEU A 379 -27.13 -4.65 9.90
N ASN A 380 -28.35 -4.14 9.72
CA ASN A 380 -28.58 -2.84 9.07
C ASN A 380 -27.96 -1.69 9.87
N THR A 381 -28.05 -1.73 11.20
CA THR A 381 -27.38 -0.75 12.06
C THR A 381 -25.86 -0.81 11.92
N LEU A 382 -25.27 -2.02 11.90
CA LEU A 382 -23.82 -2.18 11.67
C LEU A 382 -23.41 -1.65 10.30
N TYR A 383 -24.16 -1.94 9.24
CA TYR A 383 -23.90 -1.40 7.91
C TYR A 383 -24.03 0.13 7.87
N LEU A 384 -25.05 0.70 8.52
CA LEU A 384 -25.22 2.15 8.61
C LEU A 384 -24.02 2.80 9.32
N ILE A 385 -23.56 2.23 10.43
CA ILE A 385 -22.37 2.71 11.15
C ILE A 385 -21.13 2.67 10.24
N LEU A 386 -20.94 1.60 9.47
CA LEU A 386 -19.84 1.49 8.51
C LEU A 386 -19.95 2.52 7.37
N ILE A 387 -21.15 2.76 6.84
CA ILE A 387 -21.39 3.78 5.81
C ILE A 387 -21.06 5.16 6.37
N LEU A 388 -21.55 5.50 7.56
CA LEU A 388 -21.25 6.78 8.22
C LEU A 388 -19.74 6.94 8.49
N SER A 389 -19.06 5.86 8.85
CA SER A 389 -17.60 5.83 9.02
C SER A 389 -16.87 6.11 7.70
N CYS A 390 -17.29 5.51 6.59
CA CYS A 390 -16.73 5.79 5.26
C CYS A 390 -17.00 7.24 4.83
N LEU A 391 -18.21 7.77 5.08
CA LEU A 391 -18.54 9.16 4.79
C LEU A 391 -17.72 10.14 5.65
N TYR A 392 -17.40 9.77 6.89
CA TYR A 392 -16.51 10.55 7.76
C TYR A 392 -15.09 10.64 7.18
N GLU A 393 -14.56 9.55 6.63
CA GLU A 393 -13.27 9.52 5.93
C GLU A 393 -13.27 10.40 4.67
N LEU A 394 -14.29 10.24 3.82
CA LEU A 394 -14.45 11.07 2.62
C LEU A 394 -14.57 12.56 2.97
N ARG A 395 -15.36 12.90 4.00
CA ARG A 395 -15.46 14.26 4.52
C ARG A 395 -14.11 14.76 5.03
N THR A 396 -13.33 13.92 5.70
CA THR A 396 -11.98 14.29 6.14
C THR A 396 -11.13 14.71 4.96
N TYR A 397 -11.05 13.89 3.92
CA TYR A 397 -10.23 14.20 2.75
C TYR A 397 -10.74 15.44 1.99
N PHE A 398 -12.00 15.41 1.55
CA PHE A 398 -12.54 16.42 0.63
C PHE A 398 -12.90 17.76 1.28
N LYS A 399 -13.24 17.78 2.57
CA LYS A 399 -13.64 19.00 3.28
C LYS A 399 -12.53 19.58 4.15
N TYR A 400 -11.77 18.75 4.85
CA TYR A 400 -10.80 19.23 5.86
C TYR A 400 -9.36 19.19 5.36
N GLN A 401 -8.97 18.13 4.67
CA GLN A 401 -7.60 17.99 4.18
C GLN A 401 -7.39 18.80 2.89
N ALA A 402 -8.38 18.88 2.00
CA ALA A 402 -8.26 19.62 0.75
C ALA A 402 -7.78 21.09 0.93
N PRO A 403 -8.29 21.90 1.88
CA PRO A 403 -7.76 23.24 2.15
C PRO A 403 -6.32 23.26 2.68
N VAL A 404 -5.88 22.23 3.41
CA VAL A 404 -4.50 22.13 3.92
C VAL A 404 -3.48 22.09 2.78
N PHE A 405 -3.86 21.51 1.64
CA PHE A 405 -2.99 21.45 0.47
C PHE A 405 -2.65 22.84 -0.10
N GLU A 406 -3.50 23.85 0.07
CA GLU A 406 -3.21 25.21 -0.43
C GLU A 406 -2.01 25.86 0.26
N HIS A 407 -1.73 25.44 1.49
CA HIS A 407 -0.60 25.90 2.29
C HIS A 407 0.59 24.94 2.26
N SER A 408 0.33 23.64 2.10
CA SER A 408 1.37 22.61 2.20
C SER A 408 2.06 22.30 0.88
N PHE A 409 1.40 22.56 -0.26
CA PHE A 409 1.99 22.39 -1.58
C PHE A 409 2.66 23.70 -1.99
N GLU A 410 3.94 23.61 -2.27
CA GLU A 410 4.83 24.77 -2.26
C GLU A 410 4.84 25.53 -3.60
N ILE A 411 4.54 24.84 -4.70
CA ILE A 411 4.71 25.37 -6.05
C ILE A 411 3.39 25.78 -6.69
N ARG A 412 3.25 27.10 -6.87
CA ARG A 412 2.04 27.75 -7.41
C ARG A 412 2.07 27.99 -8.92
N TYR A 413 3.16 27.62 -9.59
CA TYR A 413 3.31 27.77 -11.03
C TYR A 413 2.80 26.54 -11.79
N PRO A 414 2.40 26.69 -13.07
CA PRO A 414 2.17 25.54 -13.93
C PRO A 414 3.41 24.64 -14.02
N LEU A 415 3.20 23.32 -14.10
CA LEU A 415 4.27 22.32 -14.10
C LEU A 415 5.37 22.62 -15.14
N GLN A 416 4.97 23.03 -16.35
CA GLN A 416 5.88 23.38 -17.45
C GLN A 416 6.85 24.51 -17.11
N LYS A 417 6.40 25.47 -16.29
CA LYS A 417 7.25 26.58 -15.83
C LYS A 417 8.11 26.11 -14.67
N ALA A 418 7.55 25.36 -13.72
CA ALA A 418 8.24 24.87 -12.53
C ALA A 418 9.46 24.00 -12.88
N ILE A 419 9.37 23.12 -13.88
CA ILE A 419 10.49 22.25 -14.28
C ILE A 419 11.66 23.01 -14.91
N LYS A 420 11.44 24.23 -15.41
CA LYS A 420 12.50 25.08 -16.01
C LYS A 420 13.23 25.93 -14.97
N MET A 421 12.73 25.99 -13.73
CA MET A 421 13.37 26.76 -12.66
C MET A 421 14.63 26.04 -12.15
N LYS A 422 15.76 26.77 -12.11
CA LYS A 422 17.05 26.25 -11.63
C LYS A 422 17.00 25.92 -10.13
N ASN A 423 16.39 26.80 -9.33
CA ASN A 423 16.09 26.55 -7.92
C ASN A 423 14.58 26.57 -7.73
N VAL A 424 13.98 25.40 -7.56
CA VAL A 424 12.55 25.31 -7.23
C VAL A 424 12.30 25.91 -5.83
N TYR A 425 13.31 25.89 -4.95
CA TYR A 425 13.30 26.41 -3.58
C TYR A 425 13.38 27.94 -3.45
N GLU A 426 13.66 28.67 -4.54
CA GLU A 426 13.61 30.13 -4.50
C GLU A 426 12.14 30.56 -4.39
N LYS A 427 11.73 30.89 -3.15
CA LYS A 427 10.52 31.67 -2.91
C LYS A 427 10.71 33.00 -3.62
N VAL A 428 10.11 33.17 -4.80
CA VAL A 428 9.96 34.48 -5.41
C VAL A 428 9.04 35.29 -4.47
N PRO A 429 9.40 36.54 -4.12
CA PRO A 429 8.79 37.35 -3.05
C PRO A 429 7.26 37.45 -3.09
#